data_AF-A0A2J6MMM5-F1
#
_entry.id   AF-A0A2J6MMM5-F1
#
_cell.length_a   1.000
_cell.length_b   1.000
_cell.length_c   1.000
_cell.angle_alpha   90.00
_cell.angle_beta   90.00
_cell.angle_gamma   90.00
#
_symmetry.space_group_name_H-M   'P 1'
#
loop_
_entity.id
_entity.type
_entity.pdbx_description
1 polymer ?
#
loop_
_entity_poly.entity_id
_entity_poly.type
_entity_poly.pdbx_seq_one_letter_code
_entity_poly.pdbx_strand_id
1 'polypeptide(L)'
;MYVQRGEPGHVEQATYDHLDCLDYMYFSGEWAKPRWFVQQSYSVPMLQVNRVREIVADKIAKAKEYRSCDIYWLVITVDFWNPAQDQDIEWPVGETIDYGPFDRVFLHKPAYQRVIQVPRA
;
A
#
# COMPACT_ATOMS: atom_id res chain seq x y z
N MET A 1 5.10 -29.12 5.52
CA MET A 1 4.10 -28.72 4.50
C MET A 1 4.86 -28.46 3.20
N TYR A 2 4.72 -29.33 2.20
CA TYR A 2 5.35 -29.15 0.88
C TYR A 2 4.31 -28.51 -0.05
N VAL A 3 4.41 -27.20 -0.27
CA VAL A 3 3.57 -26.52 -1.26
C VAL A 3 4.30 -26.61 -2.60
N GLN A 4 3.68 -27.29 -3.58
CA GLN A 4 4.14 -27.33 -4.97
C GLN A 4 4.08 -25.93 -5.58
N ARG A 5 4.89 -25.67 -6.63
CA ARG A 5 4.90 -24.42 -7.39
C ARG A 5 3.47 -23.98 -7.71
N GLY A 6 3.05 -22.83 -7.18
CA GLY A 6 1.79 -22.17 -7.50
C GLY A 6 2.05 -20.80 -8.14
N GLU A 7 1.02 -20.23 -8.77
CA GLU A 7 1.04 -18.82 -9.17
C GLU A 7 1.05 -17.93 -7.90
N PRO A 8 1.71 -16.76 -7.93
CA PRO A 8 1.67 -15.81 -6.83
C PRO A 8 0.23 -15.46 -6.47
N GLY A 9 -0.12 -15.41 -5.19
CA GLY A 9 -1.47 -15.07 -4.79
C GLY A 9 -1.89 -15.60 -3.42
N HIS A 10 -3.19 -15.40 -3.19
CA HIS A 10 -3.93 -15.93 -2.04
C HIS A 10 -3.91 -17.46 -2.09
N VAL A 11 -3.45 -18.12 -1.03
CA VAL A 11 -3.53 -19.58 -0.95
C VAL A 11 -4.96 -19.98 -0.54
N GLU A 12 -5.52 -21.02 -1.16
CA GLU A 12 -6.86 -21.50 -0.83
C GLU A 12 -7.01 -21.80 0.66
N GLN A 13 -8.08 -21.28 1.28
CA GLN A 13 -8.31 -21.35 2.72
C GLN A 13 -8.30 -22.78 3.27
N ALA A 14 -8.87 -23.74 2.52
CA ALA A 14 -8.87 -25.16 2.87
C ALA A 14 -7.45 -25.73 3.13
N THR A 15 -6.41 -25.08 2.60
CA THR A 15 -5.00 -25.47 2.77
C THR A 15 -4.49 -25.18 4.19
N TYR A 16 -5.07 -24.21 4.91
CA TYR A 16 -4.62 -23.79 6.24
C TYR A 16 -5.72 -23.73 7.31
N ASP A 17 -6.98 -24.06 6.98
CA ASP A 17 -8.10 -24.08 7.95
C ASP A 17 -7.88 -24.97 9.19
N HIS A 18 -6.95 -25.92 9.14
CA HIS A 18 -6.58 -26.77 10.27
C HIS A 18 -5.61 -26.09 11.25
N LEU A 19 -5.21 -24.84 11.00
CA LEU A 19 -4.29 -24.05 11.82
C LEU A 19 -5.07 -22.92 12.50
N ASP A 20 -5.43 -23.12 13.77
CA ASP A 20 -6.28 -22.21 14.55
C ASP A 20 -5.73 -20.78 14.73
N CYS A 21 -4.45 -20.55 14.41
CA CYS A 21 -3.75 -19.28 14.61
C CYS A 21 -3.46 -18.52 13.30
N LEU A 22 -4.03 -18.95 12.18
CA LEU A 22 -3.66 -18.43 10.86
C LEU A 22 -4.90 -17.92 10.11
N ASP A 23 -5.08 -16.59 10.09
CA ASP A 23 -6.19 -15.95 9.39
C ASP A 23 -6.04 -15.97 7.87
N TYR A 24 -4.80 -15.94 7.37
CA TYR A 24 -4.51 -15.82 5.95
C TYR A 24 -3.09 -16.32 5.59
N MET A 25 -2.94 -16.86 4.38
CA MET A 25 -1.66 -17.24 3.79
C MET A 25 -1.50 -16.70 2.36
N TYR A 26 -0.40 -15.97 2.11
CA TYR A 26 -0.02 -15.46 0.79
C TYR A 26 1.26 -16.13 0.30
N PHE A 27 1.31 -16.48 -0.98
CA PHE A 27 2.51 -16.95 -1.64
C PHE A 27 3.00 -15.91 -2.65
N SER A 28 4.20 -15.36 -2.46
CA SER A 28 4.74 -14.33 -3.36
C SER A 28 5.31 -14.88 -4.67
N GLY A 29 5.64 -16.17 -4.75
CA GLY A 29 6.27 -16.77 -5.95
C GLY A 29 7.70 -16.31 -6.27
N GLU A 30 8.24 -15.34 -5.53
CA GLU A 30 9.54 -14.70 -5.81
C GLU A 30 10.75 -15.61 -5.58
N TRP A 31 10.61 -16.67 -4.76
CA TRP A 31 11.74 -17.46 -4.29
C TRP A 31 11.66 -18.91 -4.78
N ALA A 32 12.74 -19.38 -5.42
CA ALA A 32 12.86 -20.77 -5.90
C ALA A 32 12.78 -21.83 -4.77
N LYS A 33 13.06 -21.42 -3.53
CA LYS A 33 12.90 -22.20 -2.30
C LYS A 33 12.26 -21.30 -1.24
N PRO A 34 10.92 -21.13 -1.26
CA PRO A 34 10.26 -20.19 -0.38
C PRO A 34 10.45 -20.59 1.08
N ARG A 35 10.74 -19.61 1.93
CA ARG A 35 10.75 -19.77 3.38
C ARG A 35 9.46 -19.17 3.92
N TRP A 36 8.68 -19.97 4.62
CA TRP A 36 7.50 -19.51 5.33
C TRP A 36 7.92 -18.86 6.64
N PHE A 37 7.30 -17.74 6.97
CA PHE A 37 7.43 -17.10 8.28
C PHE A 37 6.05 -16.60 8.71
N VAL A 38 5.79 -16.67 10.01
CA VAL A 38 4.58 -16.08 10.59
C VAL A 38 4.79 -14.57 10.61
N GLN A 39 3.80 -13.84 10.10
CA GLN A 39 3.81 -12.40 10.08
C GLN A 39 2.52 -11.87 10.68
N GLN A 40 2.65 -10.87 11.56
CA GLN A 40 1.50 -10.14 12.04
C GLN A 40 0.98 -9.24 10.92
N SER A 41 -0.31 -9.38 10.63
CA SER A 41 -1.06 -8.46 9.77
C SER A 41 -2.14 -7.78 10.61
N TYR A 42 -2.76 -6.74 10.06
CA TYR A 42 -3.79 -5.96 10.75
C TYR A 42 -5.03 -5.84 9.87
N SER A 43 -6.20 -5.99 10.49
CA SER A 43 -7.49 -5.74 9.85
C SER A 43 -7.76 -4.23 9.78
N VAL A 44 -7.01 -3.53 8.94
CA VAL A 44 -7.16 -2.09 8.66
C VAL A 44 -7.73 -1.87 7.25
N PRO A 45 -8.32 -0.70 6.95
CA PRO A 45 -8.87 -0.40 5.64
C PRO A 45 -7.84 -0.57 4.51
N MET A 46 -8.29 -0.96 3.32
CA MET A 46 -7.41 -1.15 2.16
C MET A 46 -6.75 0.16 1.73
N LEU A 47 -7.53 1.20 1.46
CA LEU A 47 -7.04 2.57 1.25
C LEU A 47 -8.15 3.55 1.61
N GLN A 48 -7.88 4.53 2.48
CA GLN A 48 -8.82 5.60 2.79
C GLN A 48 -8.52 6.85 1.97
N VAL A 49 -9.23 7.01 0.84
CA VAL A 49 -9.04 8.16 -0.08
C VAL A 49 -9.15 9.52 0.64
N ASN A 50 -10.09 9.66 1.58
CA ASN A 50 -10.24 10.91 2.35
C ASN A 50 -9.01 11.22 3.21
N ARG A 51 -8.35 10.20 3.77
CA ARG A 51 -7.11 10.38 4.51
C ARG A 51 -5.98 10.85 3.60
N VAL A 52 -5.91 10.32 2.37
CA VAL A 52 -4.97 10.81 1.36
C VAL A 52 -5.26 12.28 1.02
N ARG A 53 -6.53 12.67 0.87
CA ARG A 53 -6.93 14.07 0.66
C ARG A 53 -6.46 14.98 1.78
N GLU A 54 -6.67 14.57 3.03
CA GLU A 54 -6.24 15.32 4.21
C GLU A 54 -4.72 15.50 4.25
N ILE A 55 -3.96 14.44 3.97
CA ILE A 55 -2.49 14.49 3.87
C ILE A 55 -2.05 15.45 2.77
N VAL A 56 -2.67 15.36 1.58
CA VAL A 56 -2.34 16.26 0.46
C VAL A 56 -2.66 17.71 0.84
N ALA A 57 -3.82 17.98 1.42
CA ALA A 57 -4.22 19.33 1.88
C ALA A 57 -3.24 19.92 2.92
N ASP A 58 -2.82 19.13 3.92
CA ASP A 58 -1.80 19.53 4.89
C ASP A 58 -0.46 19.87 4.21
N LYS A 59 -0.05 19.06 3.22
CA LYS A 59 1.18 19.30 2.47
C LYS A 59 1.09 20.50 1.53
N ILE A 60 -0.07 20.78 0.96
CA ILE A 60 -0.32 22.00 0.19
C ILE A 60 -0.15 23.24 1.08
N ALA A 61 -0.70 23.20 2.30
CA ALA A 61 -0.54 24.30 3.25
C ALA A 61 0.92 24.56 3.60
N LYS A 62 1.69 23.49 3.85
CA LYS A 62 3.13 23.54 4.17
C LYS A 62 4.03 23.90 3.00
N ALA A 63 3.59 23.63 1.76
CA ALA A 63 4.39 23.90 0.56
C ALA A 63 4.74 25.39 0.39
N LYS A 64 3.99 26.30 1.02
CA LYS A 64 4.28 27.74 1.06
C LYS A 64 5.62 28.07 1.73
N GLU A 65 6.09 27.19 2.60
CA GLU A 65 7.34 27.34 3.35
C GLU A 65 8.49 26.55 2.71
N TYR A 66 8.23 25.80 1.65
CA TYR A 66 9.26 25.01 0.98
C TYR A 66 10.19 25.90 0.16
N ARG A 67 11.45 25.48 0.07
CA ARG A 67 12.44 26.14 -0.78
C ARG A 67 12.00 26.04 -2.24
N SER A 68 11.97 27.19 -2.92
CA SER A 68 11.65 27.29 -4.35
C SER A 68 12.48 26.30 -5.18
N CYS A 69 11.79 25.57 -6.05
CA CYS A 69 12.35 24.71 -7.08
C CYS A 69 11.45 24.73 -8.32
N ASP A 70 11.90 24.10 -9.40
CA ASP A 70 11.13 24.06 -10.65
C ASP A 70 9.82 23.28 -10.49
N ILE A 71 9.87 22.15 -9.76
CA ILE A 71 8.73 21.22 -9.64
C ILE A 71 8.75 20.53 -8.28
N TYR A 72 7.57 20.46 -7.63
CA TYR A 72 7.37 19.62 -6.44
C TYR A 72 6.62 18.34 -6.78
N TRP A 73 7.13 17.21 -6.29
CA TRP A 73 6.41 15.94 -6.25
C TRP A 73 6.17 15.53 -4.80
N LEU A 74 4.98 14.95 -4.54
CA LEU A 74 4.62 14.40 -3.24
C LEU A 74 4.60 12.88 -3.31
N VAL A 75 5.31 12.22 -2.41
CA VAL A 75 5.25 10.77 -2.23
C VAL A 75 4.71 10.47 -0.84
N ILE A 76 3.61 9.73 -0.78
CA ILE A 76 2.98 9.26 0.46
C ILE A 76 3.33 7.79 0.59
N THR A 77 4.05 7.44 1.65
CA THR A 77 4.43 6.05 1.92
C THR A 77 3.39 5.39 2.82
N VAL A 78 2.87 4.25 2.39
CA VAL A 78 1.97 3.38 3.15
C VAL A 78 2.77 2.15 3.59
N ASP A 79 2.99 2.08 4.90
CA ASP A 79 3.65 0.99 5.61
C ASP A 79 2.59 0.07 6.23
N PHE A 80 2.32 -1.02 5.53
CA PHE A 80 1.32 -2.01 5.96
C PHE A 80 1.70 -2.75 7.26
N TRP A 81 2.95 -2.64 7.71
CA TRP A 81 3.37 -3.14 9.04
C TRP A 81 3.00 -2.21 10.19
N ASN A 82 2.54 -0.99 9.89
CA ASN A 82 2.06 -0.05 10.89
C ASN A 82 0.54 -0.18 11.04
N PRO A 83 0.02 -0.60 12.21
CA PRO A 83 -1.42 -0.75 12.43
C PRO A 83 -2.22 0.55 12.33
N ALA A 84 -1.56 1.71 12.35
CA ALA A 84 -2.20 3.01 12.16
C ALA A 84 -2.31 3.42 10.69
N GLN A 85 -1.82 2.62 9.75
CA GLN A 85 -1.81 2.92 8.31
C GLN A 85 -2.73 1.97 7.53
N ASP A 86 -2.92 2.26 6.25
CA ASP A 86 -3.78 1.47 5.36
C ASP A 86 -3.05 0.19 4.89
N GLN A 87 -3.80 -0.86 4.54
CA GLN A 87 -3.22 -2.14 4.12
C GLN A 87 -2.67 -2.12 2.68
N ASP A 88 -3.21 -1.28 1.80
CA ASP A 88 -2.86 -1.25 0.39
C ASP A 88 -2.88 0.17 -0.20
N ILE A 89 -2.53 0.28 -1.48
CA ILE A 89 -2.47 1.53 -2.22
C ILE A 89 -3.29 1.50 -3.51
N GLU A 90 -4.26 0.59 -3.62
CA GLU A 90 -5.14 0.56 -4.80
C GLU A 90 -6.06 1.78 -4.81
N TRP A 91 -5.98 2.57 -5.89
CA TRP A 91 -6.79 3.77 -6.04
C TRP A 91 -8.17 3.44 -6.62
N PRO A 92 -9.28 3.85 -5.99
CA PRO A 92 -10.61 3.59 -6.53
C PRO A 92 -10.86 4.29 -7.87
N VAL A 93 -11.56 3.60 -8.77
CA VAL A 93 -11.93 4.16 -10.09
C VAL A 93 -12.85 5.36 -9.91
N GLY A 94 -12.55 6.45 -10.62
CA GLY A 94 -13.35 7.68 -10.60
C GLY A 94 -13.00 8.66 -9.49
N GLU A 95 -12.14 8.28 -8.54
CA GLU A 95 -11.65 9.20 -7.51
C GLU A 95 -10.49 10.05 -8.03
N THR A 96 -10.50 11.33 -7.71
CA THR A 96 -9.42 12.29 -8.03
C THR A 96 -9.11 13.19 -6.83
N ILE A 97 -7.95 13.85 -6.86
CA ILE A 97 -7.51 14.82 -5.84
C ILE A 97 -6.89 16.06 -6.51
N ASP A 98 -7.10 17.24 -5.93
CA ASP A 98 -6.34 18.45 -6.27
C ASP A 98 -4.95 18.43 -5.62
N TYR A 99 -3.93 18.68 -6.42
CA TYR A 99 -2.52 18.63 -6.01
C TYR A 99 -1.98 19.98 -5.54
N GLY A 100 -2.72 21.08 -5.75
CA GLY A 100 -2.19 22.41 -5.51
C GLY A 100 -0.86 22.62 -6.24
N PRO A 101 0.24 22.96 -5.53
CA PRO A 101 1.55 23.23 -6.12
C PRO A 101 2.32 21.96 -6.51
N PHE A 102 1.84 20.76 -6.17
CA PHE A 102 2.50 19.52 -6.59
C PHE A 102 2.13 19.19 -8.05
N ASP A 103 3.13 18.84 -8.84
CA ASP A 103 2.92 18.34 -10.22
C ASP A 103 2.36 16.91 -10.18
N ARG A 104 2.86 16.10 -9.24
CA ARG A 104 2.47 14.70 -9.07
C ARG A 104 2.35 14.32 -7.60
N VAL A 105 1.38 13.44 -7.33
CA VAL A 105 1.21 12.76 -6.05
C VAL A 105 1.30 11.25 -6.30
N PHE A 106 2.14 10.57 -5.53
CA PHE A 106 2.34 9.13 -5.60
C PHE A 106 2.00 8.46 -4.27
N LEU A 107 1.38 7.28 -4.33
CA LEU A 107 1.34 6.35 -3.19
C LEU A 107 2.42 5.30 -3.39
N HIS A 108 3.19 5.04 -2.34
CA HIS A 108 4.29 4.08 -2.35
C HIS A 108 4.09 3.05 -1.24
N LYS A 109 4.10 1.77 -1.59
CA LYS A 109 4.05 0.64 -0.66
C LYS A 109 5.38 -0.11 -0.73
N PRO A 110 6.31 0.15 0.20
CA PRO A 110 7.69 -0.34 0.11
C PRO A 110 7.80 -1.87 0.07
N ALA A 111 6.96 -2.55 0.88
CA ALA A 111 7.01 -3.99 1.05
C ALA A 111 6.80 -4.80 -0.23
N TYR A 112 6.15 -4.21 -1.23
CA TYR A 112 5.88 -4.83 -2.53
C TYR A 112 6.47 -4.02 -3.69
N GLN A 113 7.34 -3.04 -3.39
CA GLN A 113 7.93 -2.14 -4.39
C GLN A 113 6.88 -1.49 -5.32
N ARG A 114 5.65 -1.32 -4.80
CA ARG A 114 4.52 -0.85 -5.58
C ARG A 114 4.43 0.67 -5.45
N VAL A 115 4.34 1.34 -6.58
CA VAL A 115 4.08 2.77 -6.66
C VAL A 115 2.91 2.99 -7.60
N ILE A 116 1.94 3.80 -7.18
CA ILE A 116 0.90 4.27 -8.07
C ILE A 116 0.89 5.79 -8.09
N GLN A 117 0.57 6.36 -9.25
CA GLN A 117 0.29 7.79 -9.34
C GLN A 117 -1.19 8.01 -9.03
N VAL A 118 -1.48 8.97 -8.16
CA VAL A 118 -2.87 9.39 -7.92
C VAL A 118 -3.38 10.06 -9.22
N PRO A 119 -4.69 9.97 -9.55
CA PRO A 119 -5.31 10.79 -10.59
C PRO A 119 -5.60 12.22 -10.13
N ARG A 120 -5.24 13.20 -10.97
CA ARG A 120 -5.46 14.63 -10.70
C ARG A 120 -6.90 15.02 -11.08
N ALA A 121 -7.52 15.87 -10.25
CA ALA A 121 -8.82 16.50 -10.53
C ALA A 121 -8.72 17.62 -11.58
#